data_AF-A0A919TGD8-F1
#
_entry.id   AF-A0A919TGD8-F1
#
_cell.length_a   1.000
_cell.length_b   1.000
_cell.length_c   1.000
_cell.angle_alpha   90.00
_cell.angle_beta   90.00
_cell.angle_gamma   90.00
#
_symmetry.space_group_name_H-M   'P 1'
#
loop_
_entity.id
_entity.type
_entity.pdbx_description
1 polymer ?
#
loop_
_entity_poly.entity_id
_entity_poly.type
_entity_poly.pdbx_seq_one_letter_code
_entity_poly.pdbx_strand_id
1 'polypeptide(L)'
;MSTVDHYLNHILTTAADEARTDGTTTIEAHHLLLAIARDGSPALTAAGLDHTTIRTALDHEFTTSLAAAGVHLAGALPLPTTPPTGSPQLGTTARTALERGLATARRKRDCTPAHLLLGILLTPVGTVPRALDLAGIDRTALTDAVRRETTDDH
;
A
#
# COMPACT_ATOMS: atom_id res chain seq x y z
N MET A 1 20.72 11.35 8.62
CA MET A 1 19.61 10.88 7.76
C MET A 1 18.50 11.92 7.83
N SER A 2 17.81 12.20 6.73
CA SER A 2 16.70 13.17 6.74
C SER A 2 15.46 12.57 7.43
N THR A 3 14.53 13.40 7.88
CA THR A 3 13.24 12.96 8.46
C THR A 3 12.50 12.02 7.51
N VAL A 4 12.58 12.28 6.20
CA VAL A 4 12.02 11.44 5.13
C VAL A 4 12.66 10.06 5.10
N ASP A 5 13.99 9.97 5.24
CA ASP A 5 14.68 8.68 5.23
C ASP A 5 14.27 7.84 6.46
N HIS A 6 14.04 8.48 7.63
CA HIS A 6 13.53 7.80 8.83
C HIS A 6 12.11 7.28 8.63
N TYR A 7 11.21 8.12 8.10
CA TYR A 7 9.85 7.73 7.78
C TYR A 7 9.80 6.58 6.77
N LEU A 8 10.59 6.68 5.69
CA LEU A 8 10.67 5.61 4.69
C LEU A 8 11.17 4.30 5.29
N ASN A 9 12.20 4.35 6.15
CA ASN A 9 12.70 3.17 6.84
C ASN A 9 11.62 2.54 7.75
N HIS A 10 10.86 3.37 8.47
CA HIS A 10 9.75 2.92 9.29
C HIS A 10 8.66 2.22 8.46
N ILE A 11 8.23 2.84 7.35
CA ILE A 11 7.23 2.25 6.45
C ILE A 11 7.72 0.95 5.83
N LEU A 12 8.98 0.87 5.39
CA LEU A 12 9.55 -0.36 4.84
C LEU A 12 9.61 -1.49 5.86
N THR A 13 9.93 -1.17 7.11
CA THR A 13 9.96 -2.15 8.20
C THR A 13 8.56 -2.66 8.51
N THR A 14 7.59 -1.76 8.62
CA THR A 14 6.18 -2.12 8.86
C THR A 14 5.60 -2.91 7.68
N ALA A 15 5.91 -2.53 6.43
CA ALA A 15 5.49 -3.27 5.25
C ALA A 15 6.13 -4.66 5.17
N ALA A 16 7.34 -4.83 5.70
CA ALA A 16 7.95 -6.15 5.84
C ALA A 16 7.21 -7.03 6.87
N ASP A 17 6.64 -6.44 7.93
CA ASP A 17 5.75 -7.17 8.86
C ASP A 17 4.46 -7.61 8.18
N GLU A 18 3.84 -6.73 7.38
CA GLU A 18 2.66 -7.06 6.58
C GLU A 18 2.96 -8.18 5.58
N ALA A 19 4.07 -8.09 4.84
CA ALA A 19 4.50 -9.13 3.90
C ALA A 19 4.72 -10.49 4.59
N ARG A 20 5.31 -10.51 5.79
CA ARG A 20 5.47 -11.73 6.57
C ARG A 20 4.13 -12.30 7.05
N THR A 21 3.18 -11.43 7.40
CA THR A 21 1.81 -11.83 7.76
C THR A 21 1.10 -12.49 6.58
N ASP A 22 1.38 -12.01 5.36
CA ASP A 22 0.93 -12.60 4.10
C ASP A 22 1.74 -13.84 3.67
N GLY A 23 2.76 -14.22 4.43
CA GLY A 23 3.62 -15.37 4.14
C GLY A 23 4.58 -15.17 2.97
N THR A 24 4.82 -13.93 2.56
CA THR A 24 5.70 -13.59 1.45
C THR A 24 7.00 -12.96 1.93
N THR A 25 8.09 -13.26 1.21
CA THR A 25 9.39 -12.60 1.38
C THR A 25 9.53 -11.35 0.51
N THR A 26 8.46 -10.94 -0.17
CA THR A 26 8.47 -9.83 -1.14
C THR A 26 7.47 -8.77 -0.73
N ILE A 27 7.97 -7.56 -0.51
CA ILE A 27 7.16 -6.37 -0.23
C ILE A 27 6.62 -5.85 -1.55
N GLU A 28 5.34 -6.09 -1.81
CA GLU A 28 4.56 -5.42 -2.87
C GLU A 28 3.82 -4.16 -2.38
N ALA A 29 3.25 -3.39 -3.32
CA ALA A 29 2.64 -2.09 -3.05
C ALA A 29 1.49 -2.11 -2.03
N HIS A 30 0.74 -3.20 -1.93
CA HIS A 30 -0.33 -3.32 -0.94
C HIS A 30 0.20 -3.41 0.50
N HIS A 31 1.38 -4.01 0.72
CA HIS A 31 2.01 -3.98 2.04
C HIS A 31 2.47 -2.57 2.43
N LEU A 32 2.95 -1.78 1.46
CA LEU A 32 3.26 -0.37 1.70
C LEU A 32 1.99 0.42 2.05
N LEU A 33 0.88 0.16 1.35
CA LEU A 33 -0.39 0.80 1.64
C LEU A 33 -0.89 0.46 3.05
N LEU A 34 -0.83 -0.81 3.45
CA LEU A 34 -1.17 -1.26 4.80
C LEU A 34 -0.30 -0.58 5.86
N ALA A 35 1.02 -0.50 5.62
CA ALA A 35 1.93 0.20 6.52
C ALA A 35 1.59 1.69 6.69
N ILE A 36 1.30 2.40 5.60
CA ILE A 36 0.89 3.81 5.63
C ILE A 36 -0.45 3.99 6.35
N ALA A 37 -1.40 3.08 6.13
CA ALA A 37 -2.69 3.12 6.80
C ALA A 37 -2.58 2.87 8.31
N ARG A 38 -1.63 2.02 8.72
CA ARG A 38 -1.32 1.78 10.14
C ARG A 38 -0.69 3.00 10.83
N ASP A 39 0.14 3.74 10.11
CA ASP A 39 0.79 4.96 10.63
C ASP A 39 -0.18 6.16 10.71
N GLY A 40 -1.27 6.13 9.94
CA GLY A 40 -2.38 7.08 10.07
C GLY A 40 -2.34 8.24 9.07
N SER A 41 -2.44 7.94 7.78
CA SER A 41 -2.60 8.96 6.73
C SER A 41 -3.92 9.74 6.88
N PRO A 42 -3.88 11.09 6.90
CA PRO A 42 -5.08 11.92 6.95
C PRO A 42 -6.02 11.69 5.77
N ALA A 43 -5.49 11.61 4.54
CA ALA A 43 -6.28 11.37 3.34
C ALA A 43 -6.98 10.00 3.34
N LEU A 44 -6.30 8.94 3.81
CA LEU A 44 -6.92 7.62 3.96
C LEU A 44 -8.03 7.67 5.03
N THR A 45 -7.74 8.25 6.19
CA THR A 45 -8.71 8.39 7.28
C THR A 45 -9.96 9.15 6.85
N ALA A 46 -9.79 10.26 6.12
CA ALA A 46 -10.90 11.05 5.59
C ALA A 46 -11.74 10.28 4.55
N ALA A 47 -11.15 9.33 3.84
CA ALA A 47 -11.84 8.43 2.93
C ALA A 47 -12.46 7.20 3.63
N GLY A 48 -12.39 7.12 4.96
CA GLY A 48 -12.87 5.97 5.73
C GLY A 48 -11.99 4.72 5.58
N LEU A 49 -10.73 4.90 5.16
CA LEU A 49 -9.76 3.83 4.99
C LEU A 49 -8.80 3.79 6.17
N ASP A 50 -8.94 2.79 7.01
CA ASP A 50 -7.94 2.38 7.99
C ASP A 50 -7.26 1.07 7.58
N HIS A 51 -6.30 0.61 8.38
CA HIS A 51 -5.58 -0.65 8.13
C HIS A 51 -6.53 -1.84 7.94
N THR A 52 -7.55 -1.97 8.80
CA THR A 52 -8.51 -3.09 8.79
C THR A 52 -9.39 -3.08 7.54
N THR A 53 -9.86 -1.89 7.15
CA THR A 53 -10.74 -1.70 5.99
C THR A 53 -9.98 -2.00 4.71
N ILE A 54 -8.73 -1.53 4.59
CA ILE A 54 -7.87 -1.84 3.45
C ILE A 54 -7.56 -3.34 3.40
N ARG A 55 -7.27 -3.97 4.54
CA ARG A 55 -6.99 -5.41 4.60
C ARG A 55 -8.19 -6.23 4.12
N THR A 56 -9.39 -5.88 4.59
CA THR A 56 -10.65 -6.50 4.15
C THR A 56 -10.86 -6.34 2.64
N ALA A 57 -10.56 -5.16 2.10
CA ALA A 57 -10.66 -4.89 0.67
C ALA A 57 -9.68 -5.74 -0.16
N LEU A 58 -8.46 -5.94 0.33
CA LEU A 58 -7.45 -6.79 -0.29
C LEU A 58 -7.86 -8.26 -0.28
N ASP A 59 -8.41 -8.75 0.84
CA ASP A 59 -8.92 -10.12 0.94
C ASP A 59 -10.11 -10.35 -0.02
N HIS A 60 -11.00 -9.36 -0.15
CA HIS A 60 -12.09 -9.42 -1.11
C HIS A 60 -11.60 -9.38 -2.57
N GLU A 61 -10.57 -8.60 -2.87
CA GLU A 61 -9.92 -8.60 -4.20
C GLU A 61 -9.30 -9.95 -4.53
N PHE A 62 -8.61 -10.55 -3.57
CA PHE A 62 -7.99 -11.86 -3.74
C PHE A 62 -9.03 -12.95 -4.02
N THR A 63 -10.10 -13.01 -3.21
CA THR A 63 -11.19 -13.98 -3.40
C THR A 63 -11.94 -13.76 -4.72
N THR A 64 -12.17 -12.50 -5.12
CA THR A 64 -12.78 -12.16 -6.41
C THR A 64 -11.89 -12.58 -7.58
N SER A 65 -10.57 -12.35 -7.48
CA SER A 65 -9.60 -12.77 -8.48
C SER A 65 -9.55 -14.29 -8.65
N LEU A 66 -9.63 -15.06 -7.55
CA LEU A 66 -9.75 -16.51 -7.61
C LEU A 66 -11.05 -16.96 -8.26
N ALA A 67 -12.18 -16.35 -7.88
CA ALA A 67 -13.49 -16.68 -8.45
C ALA A 67 -13.56 -16.41 -9.95
N ALA A 68 -12.90 -15.34 -10.43
CA ALA A 68 -12.79 -15.04 -11.86
C ALA A 68 -12.01 -16.13 -12.63
N ALA A 69 -11.13 -16.87 -11.96
CA ALA A 69 -10.44 -18.05 -12.50
C ALA A 69 -11.20 -19.36 -12.29
N GLY A 70 -12.43 -19.32 -11.75
CA GLY A 70 -13.24 -20.50 -11.43
C GLY A 70 -12.86 -21.19 -10.12
N VAL A 71 -12.03 -20.56 -9.28
CA VAL A 71 -11.60 -21.09 -7.99
C VAL A 71 -12.43 -20.45 -6.87
N HIS A 72 -13.18 -21.28 -6.15
CA HIS A 72 -13.95 -20.84 -4.97
C HIS A 72 -13.31 -21.42 -3.71
N LEU A 73 -13.07 -20.57 -2.72
CA LEU A 73 -12.55 -21.00 -1.42
C LEU A 73 -13.68 -21.66 -0.61
N ALA A 74 -13.48 -22.90 -0.21
CA ALA A 74 -14.39 -23.64 0.67
C ALA A 74 -13.98 -23.47 2.15
N GLY A 75 -13.89 -22.22 2.62
CA GLY A 75 -13.48 -21.88 3.97
C GLY A 75 -12.18 -21.05 4.02
N ALA A 76 -11.59 -20.95 5.22
CA ALA A 76 -10.36 -20.20 5.43
C ALA A 76 -9.15 -20.90 4.78
N LEU A 77 -8.22 -20.12 4.25
CA LEU A 77 -6.95 -20.63 3.80
C LEU A 77 -6.08 -21.09 4.98
N PRO A 78 -5.21 -22.10 4.78
CA PRO A 78 -4.19 -22.45 5.77
C PRO A 78 -3.34 -21.23 6.12
N LEU A 79 -2.83 -21.17 7.35
CA LEU A 79 -1.84 -20.16 7.70
C LEU A 79 -0.63 -20.29 6.77
N PRO A 80 -0.09 -19.17 6.26
CA PRO A 80 1.11 -19.23 5.46
C PRO A 80 2.27 -19.85 6.23
N THR A 81 3.07 -20.66 5.55
CA THR A 81 4.31 -21.20 6.13
C THR A 81 5.25 -20.04 6.45
N THR A 82 5.83 -20.03 7.65
CA THR A 82 6.78 -18.99 8.06
C THR A 82 7.91 -18.89 7.03
N PRO A 83 8.09 -17.73 6.37
CA PRO A 83 9.13 -17.58 5.37
C PRO A 83 10.54 -17.74 5.99
N PRO A 84 11.55 -18.14 5.19
CA PRO A 84 12.93 -18.28 5.65
C PRO A 84 13.46 -16.96 6.23
N THR A 85 14.39 -17.06 7.18
CA THR A 85 14.94 -15.90 7.89
C THR A 85 15.65 -14.94 6.94
N GLY A 86 15.19 -13.69 6.88
CA GLY A 86 15.78 -12.61 6.07
C GLY A 86 14.88 -11.38 6.00
N SER A 87 15.45 -10.23 5.64
CA SER A 87 14.64 -9.02 5.37
C SER A 87 13.89 -9.20 4.04
N PRO A 88 12.56 -9.02 4.01
CA PRO A 88 11.80 -9.06 2.77
C PRO A 88 12.37 -8.12 1.71
N GLN A 89 12.43 -8.59 0.46
CA GLN A 89 12.93 -7.80 -0.66
C GLN A 89 11.82 -6.92 -1.24
N LEU A 90 12.19 -5.76 -1.79
CA LEU A 90 11.22 -4.94 -2.53
C LEU A 90 10.84 -5.63 -3.84
N GLY A 91 9.55 -5.92 -3.97
CA GLY A 91 8.92 -6.37 -5.21
C GLY A 91 8.80 -5.24 -6.23
N THR A 92 8.42 -5.62 -7.45
CA THR A 92 8.34 -4.70 -8.58
C THR A 92 7.31 -3.60 -8.31
N THR A 93 6.12 -3.95 -7.80
CA THR A 93 5.06 -2.94 -7.63
C THR A 93 5.39 -1.95 -6.51
N ALA A 94 6.04 -2.40 -5.44
CA ALA A 94 6.52 -1.53 -4.37
C ALA A 94 7.62 -0.60 -4.87
N ARG A 95 8.62 -1.12 -5.59
CA ARG A 95 9.70 -0.31 -6.15
C ARG A 95 9.15 0.78 -7.08
N THR A 96 8.29 0.40 -8.02
CA THR A 96 7.68 1.36 -8.96
C THR A 96 6.80 2.39 -8.25
N ALA A 97 6.05 1.99 -7.21
CA ALA A 97 5.27 2.93 -6.42
C ALA A 97 6.15 3.96 -5.70
N LEU A 98 7.26 3.51 -5.09
CA LEU A 98 8.22 4.40 -4.43
C LEU A 98 8.88 5.36 -5.43
N GLU A 99 9.39 4.85 -6.56
CA GLU A 99 10.00 5.67 -7.61
C GLU A 99 9.02 6.74 -8.12
N ARG A 100 7.76 6.35 -8.36
CA ARG A 100 6.73 7.28 -8.80
C ARG A 100 6.41 8.33 -7.75
N GLY A 101 6.24 7.92 -6.48
CA GLY A 101 5.95 8.84 -5.38
C GLY A 101 7.07 9.86 -5.20
N LEU A 102 8.32 9.41 -5.17
CA LEU A 102 9.49 10.29 -5.07
C LEU A 102 9.60 11.25 -6.26
N ALA A 103 9.23 10.82 -7.47
CA ALA A 103 9.22 11.67 -8.66
C ALA A 103 8.14 12.76 -8.64
N THR A 104 7.13 12.66 -7.76
CA THR A 104 6.13 13.73 -7.60
C THR A 104 6.62 14.89 -6.73
N ALA A 105 7.65 14.68 -5.90
CA ALA A 105 8.27 15.75 -5.12
C ALA A 105 9.20 16.60 -5.99
N ARG A 106 9.20 17.92 -5.82
CA ARG A 106 10.11 18.81 -6.59
C ARG A 106 11.58 18.58 -6.27
N ARG A 107 11.91 18.24 -5.02
CA ARG A 107 13.25 17.92 -4.55
C ARG A 107 13.16 16.78 -3.54
N LYS A 108 14.22 15.99 -3.39
CA LYS A 108 14.25 14.87 -2.42
C LYS A 108 13.93 15.33 -0.98
N ARG A 109 14.41 16.50 -0.58
CA ARG A 109 14.18 17.06 0.77
C ARG A 109 12.72 17.46 1.04
N ASP A 110 11.94 17.62 -0.02
CA ASP A 110 10.55 18.07 -0.01
C ASP A 110 9.57 16.88 -0.02
N CYS A 111 10.09 15.64 -0.03
CA CYS A 111 9.28 14.44 -0.01
C CYS A 111 8.64 14.25 1.36
N THR A 112 7.35 13.93 1.37
CA THR A 112 6.55 13.72 2.59
C THR A 112 5.90 12.33 2.55
N PRO A 113 5.35 11.84 3.67
CA PRO A 113 4.53 10.62 3.70
C PRO A 113 3.49 10.54 2.58
N ALA A 114 2.80 11.66 2.30
CA ALA A 114 1.77 11.75 1.27
C ALA A 114 2.30 11.46 -0.14
N HIS A 115 3.57 11.76 -0.43
CA HIS A 115 4.19 11.44 -1.72
C HIS A 115 4.33 9.92 -1.92
N LEU A 116 4.61 9.15 -0.86
CA LEU A 116 4.67 7.70 -0.95
C LEU A 116 3.29 7.11 -1.26
N LEU A 117 2.25 7.59 -0.57
CA LEU A 117 0.88 7.18 -0.84
C LEU A 117 0.45 7.55 -2.26
N LEU A 118 0.79 8.75 -2.73
CA LEU A 118 0.50 9.19 -4.09
C LEU A 118 1.13 8.26 -5.14
N GLY A 119 2.36 7.83 -4.91
CA GLY A 119 3.05 6.86 -5.78
C GLY A 119 2.31 5.53 -5.93
N ILE A 120 1.69 5.04 -4.84
CA ILE A 120 0.85 3.83 -4.83
C ILE A 120 -0.44 4.07 -5.62
N LEU A 121 -1.16 5.15 -5.33
CA LEU A 121 -2.48 5.46 -5.91
C LEU A 121 -2.42 5.74 -7.41
N LEU A 122 -1.32 6.30 -7.90
CA LEU A 122 -1.08 6.55 -9.32
C LEU A 122 -0.78 5.27 -10.13
N THR A 123 -0.78 4.09 -9.50
CA THR A 123 -0.68 2.82 -10.23
C THR A 123 -1.99 2.55 -10.98
N PRO A 124 -1.97 2.38 -12.32
CA PRO A 124 -3.20 2.27 -13.09
C PRO A 124 -3.91 0.94 -12.87
N VAL A 125 -3.14 -0.15 -12.78
CA VAL A 125 -3.63 -1.54 -12.68
C VAL A 125 -2.80 -2.31 -11.66
N GLY A 126 -3.44 -3.21 -10.91
CA GLY A 126 -2.79 -4.02 -9.88
C GLY A 126 -3.78 -4.42 -8.79
N THR A 127 -3.27 -5.03 -7.72
CA THR A 127 -4.06 -5.42 -6.54
C THR A 127 -4.65 -4.21 -5.80
N VAL A 128 -3.82 -3.22 -5.47
CA VAL A 128 -4.29 -2.00 -4.77
C VAL A 128 -5.45 -1.30 -5.50
N PRO A 129 -5.33 -0.92 -6.78
CA PRO A 129 -6.42 -0.24 -7.47
C PRO A 129 -7.71 -1.08 -7.51
N ARG A 130 -7.61 -2.40 -7.78
CA ARG A 130 -8.77 -3.30 -7.78
C ARG A 130 -9.41 -3.45 -6.40
N ALA A 131 -8.61 -3.54 -5.35
CA ALA A 131 -9.10 -3.63 -3.97
C ALA A 131 -9.86 -2.36 -3.56
N LEU A 132 -9.33 -1.18 -3.90
CA LEU A 132 -10.00 0.09 -3.64
C LEU A 132 -11.31 0.21 -4.44
N ASP A 133 -11.32 -0.22 -5.71
CA ASP A 133 -12.53 -0.24 -6.55
C ASP A 133 -13.60 -1.16 -5.95
N LEU A 134 -13.23 -2.35 -5.48
CA LEU A 134 -14.14 -3.29 -4.81
C LEU A 134 -14.64 -2.79 -3.45
N ALA A 135 -13.88 -1.95 -2.76
CA ALA A 135 -14.29 -1.27 -1.54
C ALA A 135 -15.19 -0.04 -1.80
N GLY A 136 -15.49 0.28 -3.07
CA GLY A 136 -16.33 1.42 -3.45
C GLY A 136 -15.64 2.77 -3.28
N ILE A 137 -14.31 2.79 -3.23
CA ILE A 137 -13.54 4.03 -3.05
C ILE A 137 -13.37 4.74 -4.39
N ASP A 138 -13.74 6.02 -4.43
CA ASP A 138 -13.36 6.89 -5.55
C ASP A 138 -11.86 7.20 -5.48
N ARG A 139 -11.10 6.43 -6.25
CA ARG A 139 -9.63 6.58 -6.35
C ARG A 139 -9.20 7.93 -6.89
N THR A 140 -10.00 8.55 -7.75
CA THR A 140 -9.67 9.87 -8.31
C THR A 140 -9.78 10.92 -7.20
N ALA A 141 -10.90 10.91 -6.48
CA ALA A 141 -11.11 11.79 -5.33
C ALA A 141 -10.05 11.58 -4.24
N LEU A 142 -9.68 10.33 -3.94
CA LEU A 142 -8.63 10.01 -2.98
C LEU A 142 -7.25 10.51 -3.47
N THR A 143 -6.92 10.29 -4.74
CA THR A 143 -5.65 10.77 -5.33
C THR A 143 -5.55 12.29 -5.26
N ASP A 144 -6.64 13.00 -5.57
CA ASP A 144 -6.67 14.46 -5.51
C ASP A 144 -6.64 14.99 -4.08
N ALA A 145 -7.18 14.25 -3.10
CA ALA A 145 -7.01 14.57 -1.68
C ALA A 145 -5.54 14.49 -1.25
N VAL A 146 -4.84 13.41 -1.62
CA VAL A 146 -3.41 13.24 -1.31
C VAL A 146 -2.56 14.31 -2.01
N ARG A 147 -2.89 14.68 -3.26
CA ARG A 147 -2.18 15.77 -3.96
C ARG A 147 -2.29 17.12 -3.26
N ARG A 148 -3.46 17.43 -2.71
CA ARG A 148 -3.65 18.67 -1.93
C ARG A 148 -2.76 18.67 -0.69
N GLU A 149 -2.70 17.55 0.05
CA GLU A 149 -1.80 17.38 1.20
C GLU A 149 -0.32 17.61 0.82
N THR A 150 0.14 17.09 -0.32
CA THR A 150 1.53 17.32 -0.78
C THR A 150 1.83 18.76 -1.16
N THR A 151 0.81 19.55 -1.51
CA THR A 151 0.95 20.96 -1.90
C THR A 151 0.89 21.88 -0.69
N ASP A 152 0.10 21.53 0.33
CA ASP A 152 -0.09 22.33 1.54
C ASP A 152 1.10 22.25 2.52
N ASP A 153 1.97 21.24 2.37
CA ASP A 153 3.20 21.04 3.17
C ASP A 153 4.41 21.92 2.74
N HIS A 154 4.25 22.81 1.75
CA HIS A 154 5.30 23.68 1.18
C HIS A 154 5.08 25.17 1.44
#